data_AF-A0A9W6S706-F1
#
_entry.id   AF-A0A9W6S706-F1
#
_cell.length_a   1.000
_cell.length_b   1.000
_cell.length_c   1.000
_cell.angle_alpha   90.00
_cell.angle_beta   90.00
_cell.angle_gamma   90.00
#
_symmetry.space_group_name_H-M   'P 1'
#
loop_
_entity.id
_entity.type
_entity.pdbx_description
1 polymer ?
#
loop_
_entity_poly.entity_id
_entity_poly.type
_entity_poly.pdbx_seq_one_letter_code
_entity_poly.pdbx_strand_id
1 'polypeptide(L)'
;MTTLGSEDQVRRTSRRDVRAGVAGVCVLAVVLVGGLLWAKWLPYIDEASGLGRTHTWPGGAIFASAGEPGAAPSWSGAWEFATTYFQAVWRAALVAVLAAAAIDALVPRTWLLTVMNRRSRLGQAFAGGVASLPSLTCTCCAAPVMVGLRARGAAVSASLAYWVGNPVLNPAVLVFLFLVAPWQFGVVRIVVGAALVFGVTAVVGRLTGGRELPVEPAARPDPVRLRELPLRYLRSLARFALVLLPEYVIVVLMVGALSG
;
A
#
# COMPACT_ATOMS: atom_id res chain seq x y z
N MET A 1 -35.82 28.40 -26.39
CA MET A 1 -34.79 29.15 -25.62
C MET A 1 -34.34 28.43 -24.34
N THR A 2 -34.65 27.13 -24.16
CA THR A 2 -34.39 26.36 -22.92
C THR A 2 -33.26 25.32 -23.03
N THR A 3 -32.76 25.04 -24.23
CA THR A 3 -31.70 24.02 -24.46
C THR A 3 -30.30 24.52 -24.10
N LEU A 4 -29.99 25.79 -24.39
CA LEU A 4 -28.68 26.40 -24.10
C LEU A 4 -28.34 26.44 -22.60
N GLY A 5 -29.33 26.62 -21.73
CA GLY A 5 -29.13 26.61 -20.28
C GLY A 5 -28.77 25.23 -19.72
N SER A 6 -29.27 24.16 -20.36
CA SER A 6 -29.01 22.78 -19.93
C SER A 6 -27.60 22.31 -20.27
N GLU A 7 -27.09 22.64 -21.46
CA GLU A 7 -25.74 22.26 -21.91
C GLU A 7 -24.65 22.97 -21.10
N ASP A 8 -24.87 24.24 -20.78
CA ASP A 8 -23.91 25.05 -20.03
C ASP A 8 -23.85 24.62 -18.54
N GLN A 9 -24.99 24.18 -17.99
CA GLN A 9 -25.06 23.60 -16.65
C GLN A 9 -24.36 22.24 -16.58
N VAL A 10 -24.53 21.38 -17.60
CA VAL A 10 -23.83 20.09 -17.74
C VAL A 10 -22.31 20.26 -17.90
N ARG A 11 -21.87 21.27 -18.67
CA ARG A 11 -20.44 21.58 -18.80
C ARG A 11 -19.83 22.10 -17.50
N ARG A 12 -20.57 22.91 -16.73
CA ARG A 12 -20.11 23.46 -15.43
C ARG A 12 -20.02 22.39 -14.35
N THR A 13 -20.95 21.44 -14.28
CA THR A 13 -20.89 20.30 -13.35
C THR A 13 -19.72 19.38 -13.70
N SER A 14 -19.59 18.99 -14.97
CA SER A 14 -18.47 18.17 -15.48
C SER A 14 -17.09 18.77 -15.14
N ARG A 15 -16.89 20.09 -15.36
CA ARG A 15 -15.63 20.76 -14.99
C ARG A 15 -15.36 20.76 -13.48
N ARG A 16 -16.39 20.86 -12.64
CA ARG A 16 -16.23 20.83 -11.17
C ARG A 16 -15.86 19.43 -10.68
N ASP A 17 -16.46 18.40 -11.24
CA ASP A 17 -16.17 17.01 -10.89
C ASP A 17 -14.75 16.62 -11.30
N VAL A 18 -14.28 17.07 -12.47
CA VAL A 18 -12.89 16.91 -12.91
C VAL A 18 -11.92 17.61 -11.96
N ARG A 19 -12.20 18.85 -11.53
CA ARG A 19 -11.34 19.59 -10.59
C ARG A 19 -11.25 18.90 -9.23
N ALA A 20 -12.37 18.40 -8.71
CA ALA A 20 -12.38 17.65 -7.45
C ALA A 20 -11.58 16.35 -7.56
N GLY A 21 -11.70 15.65 -8.69
CA GLY A 21 -10.90 14.45 -8.96
C GLY A 21 -9.41 14.72 -9.08
N VAL A 22 -9.01 15.78 -9.78
CA VAL A 22 -7.61 16.21 -9.88
C VAL A 22 -7.07 16.57 -8.50
N ALA A 23 -7.82 17.35 -7.71
CA ALA A 23 -7.42 17.70 -6.35
C ALA A 23 -7.20 16.45 -5.49
N GLY A 24 -8.09 15.46 -5.57
CA GLY A 24 -7.93 14.20 -4.84
C GLY A 24 -6.70 13.40 -5.25
N VAL A 25 -6.40 13.32 -6.55
CA VAL A 25 -5.18 12.67 -7.06
C VAL A 25 -3.93 13.45 -6.64
N CYS A 26 -3.97 14.78 -6.64
CA CYS A 26 -2.87 15.61 -6.15
C CYS A 26 -2.61 15.38 -4.65
N VAL A 27 -3.66 15.30 -3.82
CA VAL A 27 -3.51 14.98 -2.39
C VAL A 27 -2.88 13.60 -2.22
N LEU A 28 -3.35 12.59 -2.94
CA LEU A 28 -2.73 11.26 -2.91
C LEU A 28 -1.24 11.32 -3.32
N ALA A 29 -0.91 12.05 -4.39
CA ALA A 29 0.46 12.20 -4.85
C ALA A 29 1.36 12.88 -3.80
N VAL A 30 0.86 13.92 -3.13
CA VAL A 30 1.59 14.60 -2.04
C VAL A 30 1.82 13.66 -0.86
N VAL A 31 0.80 12.90 -0.44
CA VAL A 31 0.93 11.92 0.65
C VAL A 31 1.91 10.82 0.28
N LEU A 32 1.83 10.27 -0.92
CA LEU A 32 2.74 9.21 -1.38
C LEU A 32 4.16 9.75 -1.54
N VAL A 33 4.38 10.81 -2.31
CA VAL A 33 5.73 11.32 -2.58
C VAL A 33 6.35 11.90 -1.31
N GLY A 34 5.68 12.87 -0.67
CA GLY A 34 6.23 13.53 0.52
C GLY A 34 6.32 12.58 1.72
N GLY A 35 5.26 11.81 1.96
CA GLY A 35 5.19 10.88 3.09
C GLY A 35 6.20 9.74 2.94
N LEU A 36 6.30 9.10 1.78
CA LEU A 36 7.27 8.03 1.57
C LEU A 36 8.70 8.56 1.49
N LEU A 37 8.91 9.77 0.97
CA LEU A 37 10.22 10.40 0.99
C LEU A 37 10.74 10.54 2.42
N TRP A 38 9.92 11.10 3.30
CA TRP A 38 10.24 11.29 4.71
C TRP A 38 10.33 9.97 5.50
N ALA A 39 9.36 9.06 5.33
CA ALA A 39 9.27 7.86 6.15
C ALA A 39 10.21 6.74 5.72
N LYS A 40 10.63 6.72 4.44
CA LYS A 40 11.31 5.56 3.84
C LYS A 40 12.53 5.93 3.00
N TRP A 41 12.36 6.75 1.96
CA TRP A 41 13.45 6.96 1.00
C TRP A 41 14.64 7.66 1.63
N LEU A 42 14.44 8.74 2.40
CA LEU A 42 15.54 9.43 3.07
C LEU A 42 16.31 8.49 4.02
N PRO A 43 15.65 7.79 4.99
CA PRO A 43 16.34 6.82 5.84
C PRO A 43 17.06 5.70 5.07
N TYR A 44 16.45 5.18 4.00
CA TYR A 44 17.04 4.05 3.26
C TYR A 44 18.18 4.45 2.34
N ILE A 45 18.21 5.70 1.87
CA ILE A 45 19.37 6.24 1.17
C ILE A 45 20.55 6.34 2.14
N ASP A 46 20.32 6.87 3.34
CA ASP A 46 21.36 6.98 4.37
C ASP A 46 21.91 5.60 4.73
N GLU A 47 21.03 4.61 4.92
CA GLU A 47 21.40 3.22 5.19
C GLU A 47 22.18 2.62 4.00
N ALA A 48 21.71 2.79 2.77
CA ALA A 48 22.41 2.31 1.56
C ALA A 48 23.81 2.91 1.44
N SER A 49 23.99 4.20 1.74
CA SER A 49 25.29 4.88 1.74
C SER A 49 26.20 4.40 2.87
N GLY A 50 25.64 3.99 4.01
CA GLY A 50 26.36 3.30 5.09
C GLY A 50 26.88 1.94 4.62
N LEU A 51 25.97 1.08 4.16
CA LEU A 51 26.27 -0.27 3.69
C LEU A 51 27.21 -0.29 2.48
N GLY A 52 27.12 0.70 1.60
CA GLY A 52 28.01 0.83 0.44
C GLY A 52 29.47 1.11 0.82
N ARG A 53 29.73 1.55 2.06
CA ARG A 53 31.08 1.75 2.60
C ARG A 53 31.56 0.55 3.41
N THR A 54 30.66 -0.06 4.19
CA THR A 54 31.03 -1.09 5.17
C THR A 54 30.80 -2.52 4.69
N HIS A 55 29.96 -2.72 3.67
CA HIS A 55 29.49 -4.02 3.17
C HIS A 55 29.00 -4.98 4.28
N THR A 56 28.58 -4.43 5.42
CA THR A 56 28.22 -5.17 6.63
C THR A 56 26.92 -4.62 7.18
N TRP A 57 25.98 -5.51 7.52
CA TRP A 57 24.70 -5.15 8.09
C TRP A 57 24.81 -5.04 9.61
N PRO A 58 24.59 -3.84 10.20
CA PRO A 58 24.75 -3.63 11.64
C PRO A 58 23.52 -4.05 12.47
N GLY A 59 22.38 -4.29 11.84
CA GLY A 59 21.11 -4.54 12.53
C GLY A 59 20.89 -6.00 12.95
N GLY A 60 20.28 -6.21 14.12
CA GLY A 60 19.78 -7.52 14.56
C GLY A 60 18.39 -7.84 14.02
N ALA A 61 17.96 -9.10 14.20
CA ALA A 61 16.57 -9.48 13.93
C ALA A 61 15.64 -8.82 14.95
N ILE A 62 14.56 -8.16 14.49
CA ILE A 62 13.59 -7.49 15.37
C ILE A 62 12.98 -8.47 16.39
N PHE A 63 12.83 -9.74 16.02
CA PHE A 63 12.31 -10.80 16.90
C PHE A 63 13.19 -11.08 18.12
N ALA A 64 14.49 -10.72 18.09
CA ALA A 64 15.36 -10.88 19.24
C ALA A 64 14.96 -9.99 20.44
N SER A 65 14.13 -8.96 20.21
CA SER A 65 13.53 -8.16 21.28
C SER A 65 12.39 -8.87 22.02
N ALA A 66 11.91 -10.01 21.51
CA ALA A 66 10.81 -10.76 22.13
C ALA A 66 11.29 -11.77 23.18
N GLY A 67 12.57 -12.16 23.16
CA GLY A 67 13.12 -13.23 23.99
C GLY A 67 14.11 -14.12 23.24
N GLU A 68 14.50 -15.21 23.89
CA GLU A 68 15.42 -16.22 23.36
C GLU A 68 14.63 -17.26 22.54
N PRO A 69 14.98 -17.52 21.27
CA PRO A 69 14.16 -18.36 20.40
C PRO A 69 13.70 -19.69 21.05
N GLY A 70 12.40 -19.81 21.28
CA GLY A 70 11.77 -21.02 21.81
C GLY A 70 11.46 -20.97 23.31
N ALA A 71 11.54 -19.81 23.97
CA ALA A 71 11.05 -19.69 25.33
C ALA A 71 9.51 -19.72 25.39
N ALA A 72 9.00 -19.88 26.61
CA ALA A 72 7.56 -19.93 26.84
C ALA A 72 6.90 -18.58 26.52
N PRO A 73 5.62 -18.57 26.12
CA PRO A 73 4.95 -17.34 25.80
C PRO A 73 4.96 -16.33 26.96
N SER A 74 5.37 -15.09 26.70
CA SER A 74 5.57 -14.09 27.75
C SER A 74 4.91 -12.75 27.42
N TRP A 75 4.31 -12.12 28.45
CA TRP A 75 3.74 -10.78 28.33
C TRP A 75 4.82 -9.69 28.18
N SER A 76 5.99 -9.90 28.77
CA SER A 76 7.14 -9.01 28.61
C SER A 76 7.65 -9.02 27.16
N GLY A 77 7.85 -10.21 26.58
CA GLY A 77 8.25 -10.36 25.18
C GLY A 77 7.25 -9.77 24.19
N ALA A 78 5.95 -9.93 24.48
CA ALA A 78 4.87 -9.28 23.72
C ALA A 78 5.03 -7.75 23.68
N TRP A 79 5.27 -7.14 24.84
CA TRP A 79 5.39 -5.69 24.97
C TRP A 79 6.70 -5.14 24.40
N GLU A 80 7.83 -5.80 24.66
CA GLU A 80 9.15 -5.40 24.14
C GLU A 80 9.20 -5.49 22.61
N PHE A 81 8.68 -6.58 22.04
CA PHE A 81 8.54 -6.70 20.59
C PHE A 81 7.59 -5.64 20.03
N ALA A 82 6.43 -5.41 20.66
CA ALA A 82 5.47 -4.42 20.16
C ALA A 82 6.03 -3.00 20.16
N THR A 83 6.75 -2.61 21.21
CA THR A 83 7.40 -1.29 21.28
C THR A 83 8.52 -1.14 20.26
N THR A 84 9.40 -2.14 20.13
CA THR A 84 10.46 -2.17 19.11
C THR A 84 9.88 -2.09 17.69
N TYR A 85 8.86 -2.89 17.41
CA TYR A 85 8.18 -2.92 16.13
C TYR A 85 7.48 -1.59 15.81
N PHE A 86 6.78 -1.02 16.80
CA PHE A 86 6.13 0.28 16.65
C PHE A 86 7.13 1.38 16.31
N GLN A 87 8.25 1.46 17.02
CA GLN A 87 9.30 2.44 16.75
C GLN A 87 9.88 2.30 15.33
N ALA A 88 10.02 1.08 14.83
CA ALA A 88 10.51 0.80 13.49
C ALA A 88 9.51 1.16 12.37
N VAL A 89 8.19 1.11 12.65
CA VAL A 89 7.17 1.10 11.58
C VAL A 89 6.21 2.30 11.62
N TRP A 90 6.05 3.01 12.74
CA TRP A 90 4.97 4.00 12.91
C TRP A 90 4.90 5.08 11.81
N ARG A 91 6.05 5.60 11.34
CA ARG A 91 6.09 6.61 10.26
C ARG A 91 5.50 6.06 8.96
N ALA A 92 5.86 4.83 8.62
CA ALA A 92 5.36 4.16 7.43
C ALA A 92 3.89 3.75 7.57
N ALA A 93 3.48 3.28 8.75
CA ALA A 93 2.08 2.96 9.04
C ALA A 93 1.19 4.20 8.91
N LEU A 94 1.62 5.35 9.45
CA LEU A 94 0.91 6.61 9.32
C LEU A 94 0.70 6.99 7.85
N VAL A 95 1.77 7.01 7.04
CA VAL A 95 1.70 7.34 5.61
C VAL A 95 0.78 6.37 4.86
N ALA A 96 0.85 5.07 5.18
CA ALA A 96 0.00 4.07 4.55
C ALA A 96 -1.49 4.25 4.86
N VAL A 97 -1.84 4.55 6.10
CA VAL A 97 -3.23 4.82 6.51
C VAL A 97 -3.76 6.10 5.86
N LEU A 98 -2.94 7.15 5.78
CA LEU A 98 -3.27 8.38 5.05
C LEU A 98 -3.48 8.11 3.54
N ALA A 99 -2.59 7.33 2.92
CA ALA A 99 -2.70 6.96 1.51
C ALA A 99 -3.93 6.09 1.23
N ALA A 100 -4.24 5.13 2.10
CA ALA A 100 -5.42 4.28 1.99
C ALA A 100 -6.71 5.11 2.08
N ALA A 101 -6.80 6.03 3.05
CA ALA A 101 -7.91 6.96 3.17
C ALA A 101 -8.05 7.87 1.95
N ALA A 102 -6.92 8.30 1.35
CA ALA A 102 -6.94 9.13 0.14
C ALA A 102 -7.44 8.34 -1.07
N ILE A 103 -7.00 7.10 -1.25
CA ILE A 103 -7.47 6.19 -2.31
C ILE A 103 -8.97 5.91 -2.19
N ASP A 104 -9.45 5.66 -0.98
CA ASP A 104 -10.86 5.36 -0.71
C ASP A 104 -11.76 6.60 -0.90
N ALA A 105 -11.37 7.75 -0.33
CA ALA A 105 -12.23 8.93 -0.22
C ALA A 105 -12.02 9.99 -1.31
N LEU A 106 -10.81 10.15 -1.85
CA LEU A 106 -10.44 11.29 -2.69
C LEU A 106 -10.20 10.92 -4.16
N VAL A 107 -9.76 9.70 -4.45
CA VAL A 107 -9.41 9.29 -5.82
C VAL A 107 -10.66 8.95 -6.64
N PRO A 108 -10.81 9.51 -7.87
CA PRO A 108 -11.88 9.12 -8.78
C PRO A 108 -11.81 7.63 -9.12
N ARG A 109 -12.92 6.92 -8.89
CA ARG A 109 -13.01 5.48 -9.17
C ARG A 109 -12.65 5.17 -10.62
N THR A 110 -13.15 5.95 -11.57
CA THR A 110 -12.88 5.76 -13.01
C THR A 110 -11.40 5.83 -13.34
N TRP A 111 -10.68 6.81 -12.78
CA TRP A 111 -9.24 6.92 -12.94
C TRP A 111 -8.52 5.70 -12.34
N LEU A 112 -8.88 5.32 -11.10
CA LEU A 112 -8.26 4.18 -10.42
C LEU A 112 -8.45 2.88 -11.21
N LEU A 113 -9.67 2.60 -11.67
CA LEU A 113 -9.97 1.42 -12.47
C LEU A 113 -9.25 1.45 -13.82
N THR A 114 -9.09 2.61 -14.44
CA THR A 114 -8.34 2.74 -15.70
C THR A 114 -6.86 2.38 -15.51
N VAL A 115 -6.27 2.76 -14.38
CA VAL A 115 -4.87 2.47 -14.05
C VAL A 115 -4.69 1.00 -13.66
N MET A 116 -5.54 0.49 -12.76
CA MET A 116 -5.38 -0.82 -12.11
C MET A 116 -6.04 -1.97 -12.88
N ASN A 117 -7.20 -1.75 -13.49
CA ASN A 117 -7.97 -2.79 -14.18
C ASN A 117 -7.63 -2.81 -15.68
N ARG A 118 -6.35 -3.04 -15.98
CA ARG A 118 -5.89 -3.24 -17.37
C ARG A 118 -6.62 -4.42 -18.02
N ARG A 119 -6.64 -4.45 -19.36
CA ARG A 119 -7.41 -5.44 -20.14
C ARG A 119 -7.05 -6.89 -19.82
N SER A 120 -5.77 -7.19 -19.57
CA SER A 120 -5.30 -8.54 -19.24
C SER A 120 -4.97 -8.68 -17.76
N ARG A 121 -5.14 -9.90 -17.21
CA ARG A 121 -4.78 -10.22 -15.81
C ARG A 121 -3.30 -9.99 -15.51
N LEU A 122 -2.44 -10.20 -16.51
CA LEU A 122 -1.02 -9.88 -16.41
C LEU A 122 -0.78 -8.36 -16.39
N GLY A 123 -1.50 -7.59 -17.22
CA GLY A 123 -1.42 -6.13 -17.19
C GLY A 123 -1.93 -5.54 -15.87
N GLN A 124 -2.93 -6.17 -15.25
CA GLN A 124 -3.41 -5.82 -13.91
C GLN A 124 -2.33 -6.07 -12.86
N ALA A 125 -1.70 -7.25 -12.89
CA ALA A 125 -0.63 -7.61 -11.97
C ALA A 125 0.57 -6.67 -12.15
N PHE A 126 0.92 -6.33 -13.39
CA PHE A 126 1.99 -5.39 -13.69
C PHE A 126 1.69 -3.99 -13.13
N ALA A 127 0.47 -3.47 -13.33
CA ALA A 127 0.07 -2.18 -12.78
C ALA A 127 0.18 -2.15 -11.24
N GLY A 128 -0.31 -3.18 -10.56
CA GLY A 128 -0.21 -3.31 -9.11
C GLY A 128 1.23 -3.46 -8.60
N GLY A 129 2.00 -4.35 -9.23
CA GLY A 129 3.39 -4.60 -8.87
C GLY A 129 4.27 -3.35 -9.04
N VAL A 130 4.15 -2.63 -10.16
CA VAL A 130 4.90 -1.37 -10.37
C VAL A 130 4.48 -0.30 -9.35
N ALA A 131 3.18 -0.18 -9.06
CA ALA A 131 2.70 0.76 -8.06
C ALA A 131 3.23 0.47 -6.64
N SER A 132 3.63 -0.78 -6.36
CA SER A 132 4.21 -1.16 -5.06
C SER A 132 5.67 -0.74 -4.87
N LEU A 133 6.45 -0.64 -5.95
CA LEU A 133 7.89 -0.38 -5.89
C LEU A 133 8.27 0.90 -5.12
N PRO A 134 7.62 2.06 -5.32
CA PRO A 134 7.99 3.28 -4.61
C PRO A 134 7.57 3.29 -3.13
N SER A 135 6.71 2.36 -2.70
CA SER A 135 6.14 2.34 -1.35
C SER A 135 7.15 1.86 -0.30
N LEU A 136 8.08 0.97 -0.66
CA LEU A 136 9.14 0.47 0.23
C LEU A 136 8.61 -0.10 1.56
N THR A 137 7.39 -0.66 1.55
CA THR A 137 6.71 -1.09 2.77
C THR A 137 6.70 -2.60 2.99
N CYS A 138 6.43 -3.01 4.22
CA CYS A 138 6.08 -4.38 4.58
C CYS A 138 4.66 -4.74 4.08
N THR A 139 4.33 -6.03 4.15
CA THR A 139 2.94 -6.52 4.02
C THR A 139 1.96 -5.78 4.93
N CYS A 140 2.41 -5.42 6.14
CA CYS A 140 1.62 -4.74 7.16
C CYS A 140 1.10 -3.37 6.71
N CYS A 141 1.97 -2.49 6.24
CA CYS A 141 1.57 -1.18 5.76
C CYS A 141 0.93 -1.24 4.37
N ALA A 142 1.22 -2.25 3.55
CA ALA A 142 0.59 -2.41 2.24
C ALA A 142 -0.88 -2.89 2.33
N ALA A 143 -1.27 -3.57 3.42
CA ALA A 143 -2.61 -4.12 3.59
C ALA A 143 -3.75 -3.06 3.54
N PRO A 144 -3.72 -1.94 4.27
CA PRO A 144 -4.80 -0.95 4.20
C PRO A 144 -4.96 -0.35 2.80
N VAL A 145 -3.84 -0.13 2.11
CA VAL A 145 -3.86 0.35 0.72
C VAL A 145 -4.50 -0.69 -0.19
N MET A 146 -4.15 -1.98 -0.03
CA MET A 146 -4.77 -3.08 -0.76
C MET A 146 -6.29 -3.17 -0.50
N VAL A 147 -6.72 -3.05 0.76
CA VAL A 147 -8.14 -3.02 1.14
C VAL A 147 -8.85 -1.82 0.49
N GLY A 148 -8.25 -0.63 0.52
CA GLY A 148 -8.79 0.56 -0.15
C GLY A 148 -8.91 0.39 -1.67
N LEU A 149 -7.90 -0.21 -2.32
CA LEU A 149 -7.97 -0.56 -3.75
C LEU A 149 -9.13 -1.53 -4.04
N ARG A 150 -9.30 -2.56 -3.22
CA ARG A 150 -10.37 -3.56 -3.37
C ARG A 150 -11.77 -2.96 -3.13
N ALA A 151 -11.92 -2.11 -2.11
CA ALA A 151 -13.17 -1.41 -1.82
C ALA A 151 -13.63 -0.52 -2.99
N ARG A 152 -12.68 -0.01 -3.78
CA ARG A 152 -12.97 0.82 -4.97
C ARG A 152 -13.14 0.01 -6.27
N GLY A 153 -12.98 -1.32 -6.21
CA GLY A 153 -13.19 -2.24 -7.33
C GLY A 153 -11.94 -2.55 -8.15
N ALA A 154 -10.74 -2.25 -7.65
CA ALA A 154 -9.51 -2.69 -8.31
C ALA A 154 -9.46 -4.23 -8.39
N ALA A 155 -8.99 -4.78 -9.51
CA ALA A 155 -8.98 -6.20 -9.78
C ALA A 155 -8.12 -6.96 -8.74
N VAL A 156 -8.50 -8.21 -8.46
CA VAL A 156 -7.80 -9.06 -7.46
C VAL A 156 -6.32 -9.18 -7.80
N SER A 157 -6.00 -9.41 -9.08
CA SER A 157 -4.61 -9.50 -9.58
C SER A 157 -3.81 -8.23 -9.25
N ALA A 158 -4.36 -7.04 -9.52
CA ALA A 158 -3.65 -5.78 -9.30
C ALA A 158 -3.46 -5.49 -7.81
N SER A 159 -4.51 -5.70 -7.00
CA SER A 159 -4.46 -5.50 -5.55
C SER A 159 -3.49 -6.46 -4.85
N LEU A 160 -3.48 -7.74 -5.22
CA LEU A 160 -2.54 -8.73 -4.68
C LEU A 160 -1.11 -8.46 -5.14
N ALA A 161 -0.90 -8.09 -6.41
CA ALA A 161 0.42 -7.71 -6.90
C ALA A 161 0.98 -6.51 -6.16
N TYR A 162 0.14 -5.51 -5.86
CA TYR A 162 0.55 -4.38 -5.02
C TYR A 162 0.97 -4.84 -3.61
N TRP A 163 0.17 -5.69 -2.98
CA TRP A 163 0.40 -6.15 -1.61
C TRP A 163 1.65 -7.03 -1.46
N VAL A 164 1.83 -8.00 -2.35
CA VAL A 164 2.98 -8.92 -2.35
C VAL A 164 4.24 -8.25 -2.91
N GLY A 165 4.10 -7.35 -3.89
CA GLY A 165 5.22 -6.63 -4.49
C GLY A 165 5.98 -5.75 -3.51
N ASN A 166 5.25 -5.13 -2.57
CA ASN A 166 5.83 -4.23 -1.56
C ASN A 166 7.01 -4.84 -0.78
N PRO A 167 6.88 -6.01 -0.11
CA PRO A 167 8.00 -6.63 0.58
C PRO A 167 8.95 -7.38 -0.37
N VAL A 168 8.43 -8.02 -1.42
CA VAL A 168 9.20 -8.98 -2.23
C VAL A 168 10.12 -8.28 -3.22
N LEU A 169 9.60 -7.30 -3.96
CA LEU A 169 10.32 -6.52 -4.97
C LEU A 169 10.76 -5.15 -4.45
N ASN A 170 10.90 -5.00 -3.13
CA ASN A 170 11.33 -3.75 -2.51
C ASN A 170 12.73 -3.35 -3.02
N PRO A 171 12.89 -2.23 -3.76
CA PRO A 171 14.18 -1.85 -4.32
C PRO A 171 15.22 -1.53 -3.25
N ALA A 172 14.84 -1.02 -2.07
CA ALA A 172 15.80 -0.79 -0.98
C ALA A 172 16.38 -2.10 -0.46
N VAL A 173 15.54 -3.12 -0.26
CA VAL A 173 16.00 -4.46 0.16
C VAL A 173 16.89 -5.09 -0.90
N LEU A 174 16.56 -4.92 -2.18
CA LEU A 174 17.40 -5.40 -3.27
C LEU A 174 18.78 -4.76 -3.25
N VAL A 175 18.84 -3.43 -3.09
CA VAL A 175 20.12 -2.70 -2.94
C VAL A 175 20.90 -3.23 -1.74
N PHE A 176 20.27 -3.36 -0.57
CA PHE A 176 20.94 -3.87 0.63
C PHE A 176 21.49 -5.29 0.44
N LEU A 177 20.72 -6.17 -0.23
CA LEU A 177 21.15 -7.53 -0.54
C LEU A 177 22.37 -7.54 -1.46
N PHE A 178 22.40 -6.71 -2.50
CA PHE A 178 23.56 -6.64 -3.40
C PHE A 178 24.80 -6.02 -2.75
N LEU A 179 24.62 -5.18 -1.72
CA LEU A 179 25.74 -4.57 -1.00
C LEU A 179 26.33 -5.51 0.06
N VAL A 180 25.51 -6.29 0.76
CA VAL A 180 25.95 -7.05 1.94
C VAL A 180 26.08 -8.54 1.67
N ALA A 181 25.24 -9.10 0.80
CA ALA A 181 25.12 -10.54 0.61
C ALA A 181 25.62 -10.96 -0.79
N PRO A 182 25.95 -12.25 -1.00
CA PRO A 182 26.24 -12.77 -2.32
C PRO A 182 25.14 -12.42 -3.33
N TRP A 183 25.53 -11.92 -4.51
CA TRP A 183 24.62 -11.40 -5.54
C TRP A 183 23.54 -12.39 -5.98
N GLN A 184 23.79 -13.70 -5.82
CA GLN A 184 22.86 -14.77 -6.09
C GLN A 184 21.55 -14.60 -5.29
N PHE A 185 21.63 -14.14 -4.03
CA PHE A 185 20.43 -13.89 -3.22
C PHE A 185 19.59 -12.75 -3.78
N GLY A 186 20.23 -11.67 -4.26
CA GLY A 186 19.56 -10.56 -4.94
C GLY A 186 18.86 -11.03 -6.23
N VAL A 187 19.55 -11.82 -7.05
CA VAL A 187 19.00 -12.34 -8.31
C VAL A 187 17.86 -13.33 -8.09
N VAL A 188 18.01 -14.28 -7.16
CA VAL A 188 16.93 -15.20 -6.78
C VAL A 188 15.71 -14.41 -6.31
N ARG A 189 15.91 -13.39 -5.47
CA ARG A 189 14.80 -12.55 -5.00
C ARG A 189 14.11 -11.81 -6.14
N ILE A 190 14.86 -11.28 -7.12
CA ILE A 190 14.27 -10.62 -8.30
C ILE A 190 13.48 -11.62 -9.13
N VAL A 191 14.06 -12.77 -9.46
CA VAL A 191 13.44 -13.75 -10.38
C VAL A 191 12.20 -14.38 -9.74
N VAL A 192 12.36 -14.95 -8.54
CA VAL A 192 11.25 -15.58 -7.80
C VAL A 192 10.22 -14.53 -7.41
N GLY A 193 10.68 -13.35 -7.02
CA GLY A 193 9.81 -12.24 -6.67
C GLY A 193 8.97 -11.74 -7.83
N ALA A 194 9.56 -11.59 -9.02
CA ALA A 194 8.84 -11.20 -10.23
C ALA A 194 7.84 -12.29 -10.64
N ALA A 195 8.23 -13.56 -10.56
CA ALA A 195 7.32 -14.68 -10.83
C ALA A 195 6.12 -14.70 -9.87
N LEU A 196 6.36 -14.46 -8.57
CA LEU A 196 5.31 -14.38 -7.56
C LEU A 196 4.40 -13.17 -7.80
N VAL A 197 4.98 -11.98 -7.96
CA VAL A 197 4.24 -10.72 -8.03
C VAL A 197 3.46 -10.58 -9.33
N PHE A 198 4.04 -10.96 -10.48
CA PHE A 198 3.39 -10.80 -11.78
C PHE A 198 2.71 -12.08 -12.26
N GLY A 199 3.34 -13.24 -12.05
CA GLY A 199 2.83 -14.53 -12.51
C GLY A 199 1.73 -15.07 -11.61
N VAL A 200 2.05 -15.34 -10.33
CA VAL A 200 1.10 -15.97 -9.40
C VAL A 200 -0.14 -15.12 -9.20
N THR A 201 0.01 -13.80 -9.00
CA THR A 201 -1.18 -12.92 -8.82
C THR A 201 -2.05 -12.83 -10.07
N ALA A 202 -1.46 -12.89 -11.27
CA ALA A 202 -2.21 -12.95 -12.52
C ALA A 202 -2.96 -14.28 -12.66
N VAL A 203 -2.34 -15.40 -12.27
CA VAL A 203 -2.99 -16.72 -12.23
C VAL A 203 -4.13 -16.72 -11.22
N VAL A 204 -3.90 -16.24 -10.00
CA VAL A 204 -4.96 -16.10 -8.98
C VAL A 204 -6.10 -15.25 -9.52
N GLY A 205 -5.82 -14.10 -10.14
CA GLY A 205 -6.83 -13.27 -10.78
C GLY A 205 -7.60 -13.94 -11.92
N ARG A 206 -6.98 -14.89 -12.64
CA ARG A 206 -7.68 -15.72 -13.63
C ARG A 206 -8.60 -16.73 -12.96
N LEU A 207 -8.11 -17.45 -11.95
CA LEU A 207 -8.87 -18.46 -11.22
C LEU A 207 -10.06 -17.86 -10.44
N THR A 208 -9.89 -16.65 -9.91
CA THR A 208 -10.97 -15.92 -9.22
C THR A 208 -11.84 -15.10 -10.16
N GLY A 209 -11.50 -15.00 -11.45
CA GLY A 209 -12.16 -14.12 -12.43
C GLY A 209 -13.65 -14.40 -12.63
N GLY A 210 -14.11 -15.62 -12.37
CA GLY A 210 -15.55 -15.97 -12.38
C GLY A 210 -16.32 -15.58 -11.10
N ARG A 211 -15.62 -15.13 -10.06
CA ARG A 211 -16.17 -14.67 -8.77
C ARG A 211 -15.94 -13.18 -8.53
N GLU A 212 -15.39 -12.46 -9.50
CA GLU A 212 -15.39 -11.00 -9.46
C GLU A 212 -16.84 -10.56 -9.54
N LEU A 213 -17.42 -10.20 -8.38
CA LEU A 213 -18.74 -9.58 -8.30
C LEU A 213 -18.81 -8.53 -9.41
N PRO A 214 -19.86 -8.54 -10.26
CA PRO A 214 -20.06 -7.53 -11.28
C PRO A 214 -19.78 -6.18 -10.63
N VAL A 215 -18.78 -5.47 -11.16
CA VAL A 215 -18.50 -4.10 -10.76
C VAL A 215 -19.78 -3.37 -11.11
N GLU A 216 -20.66 -3.20 -10.13
CA GLU A 216 -21.96 -2.62 -10.35
C GLU A 216 -21.68 -1.28 -11.04
N PRO A 217 -22.23 -1.07 -12.26
CA PRO A 217 -22.10 0.20 -12.94
C PRO A 217 -22.62 1.20 -11.93
N ALA A 218 -21.75 2.05 -11.42
CA ALA A 218 -22.17 2.95 -10.36
C ALA A 218 -23.38 3.71 -10.89
N ALA A 219 -24.49 3.61 -10.16
CA ALA A 219 -25.46 4.69 -10.14
C ALA A 219 -24.63 5.98 -10.06
N ARG A 220 -24.82 6.85 -11.06
CA ARG A 220 -24.05 8.05 -11.43
C ARG A 220 -22.92 8.43 -10.47
N PRO A 221 -21.68 8.70 -10.95
CA PRO A 221 -20.62 9.18 -10.09
C PRO A 221 -21.16 10.32 -9.23
N ASP A 222 -21.23 10.09 -7.91
CA ASP A 222 -21.74 11.09 -6.99
C ASP A 222 -20.94 12.37 -7.25
N PRO A 223 -21.57 13.50 -7.59
CA PRO A 223 -20.86 14.73 -7.91
C PRO A 223 -20.02 15.11 -6.70
N VAL A 224 -18.70 14.91 -6.80
CA VAL A 224 -17.79 15.08 -5.67
C VAL A 224 -17.57 16.57 -5.49
N ARG A 225 -18.25 17.17 -4.52
CA ARG A 225 -18.03 18.57 -4.19
C ARG A 225 -16.72 18.71 -3.43
N LEU A 226 -15.89 19.67 -3.84
CA LEU A 226 -14.59 19.95 -3.21
C LEU A 226 -14.72 20.19 -1.69
N ARG A 227 -15.83 20.78 -1.24
CA ARG A 227 -16.16 21.02 0.18
C ARG A 227 -16.41 19.76 1.00
N GLU A 228 -16.79 18.65 0.37
CA GLU A 228 -17.08 17.40 1.05
C GLU A 228 -15.83 16.50 1.17
N LEU A 229 -14.78 16.79 0.39
CA LEU A 229 -13.54 16.01 0.39
C LEU A 229 -12.92 15.84 1.79
N PRO A 230 -12.81 16.88 2.64
CA PRO A 230 -12.20 16.73 3.96
C PRO A 230 -12.99 15.79 4.86
N LEU A 231 -14.32 15.91 4.90
CA LEU A 231 -15.17 15.07 5.74
C LEU A 231 -15.18 13.62 5.27
N ARG A 232 -15.22 13.39 3.95
CA ARG A 232 -15.10 12.05 3.36
C ARG A 232 -13.75 11.42 3.72
N TYR A 233 -12.67 12.18 3.60
CA TYR A 233 -11.33 11.72 3.96
C TYR A 233 -11.21 11.40 5.45
N LEU A 234 -11.66 12.29 6.35
CA LEU A 234 -11.63 12.05 7.79
C LEU A 234 -12.47 10.83 8.20
N ARG A 235 -13.64 10.63 7.59
CA ARG A 235 -14.48 9.45 7.85
C ARG A 235 -13.81 8.16 7.39
N SER A 236 -13.17 8.16 6.22
CA SER A 236 -12.41 7.02 5.72
C SER A 236 -11.18 6.75 6.60
N LEU A 237 -10.45 7.79 6.98
CA LEU A 237 -9.31 7.73 7.89
C LEU A 237 -9.69 7.14 9.24
N ALA A 238 -10.79 7.62 9.84
CA ALA A 238 -11.30 7.09 11.10
C ALA A 238 -11.69 5.61 10.97
N ARG A 239 -12.32 5.20 9.86
CA ARG A 239 -12.65 3.79 9.62
C ARG A 239 -11.39 2.93 9.54
N PHE A 240 -10.40 3.32 8.74
CA PHE A 240 -9.14 2.57 8.64
C PHE A 240 -8.41 2.53 9.98
N ALA A 241 -8.32 3.65 10.70
CA ALA A 241 -7.69 3.69 12.01
C ALA A 241 -8.42 2.79 13.04
N LEU A 242 -9.76 2.84 13.11
CA LEU A 242 -10.50 2.10 14.12
C LEU A 242 -10.61 0.61 13.86
N VAL A 243 -10.51 0.17 12.59
CA VAL A 243 -10.55 -1.26 12.25
C VAL A 243 -9.15 -1.85 12.25
N LEU A 244 -8.22 -1.19 11.58
CA LEU A 244 -6.92 -1.77 11.26
C LEU A 244 -5.93 -1.69 12.41
N LEU A 245 -5.92 -0.57 13.17
CA LEU A 245 -4.95 -0.39 14.25
C LEU A 245 -5.14 -1.41 15.38
N PRO A 246 -6.37 -1.70 15.85
CA PRO A 246 -6.59 -2.73 16.86
C PRO A 246 -6.17 -4.12 16.39
N GLU A 247 -6.52 -4.50 15.15
CA GLU A 247 -6.11 -5.78 14.57
C GLU A 247 -4.59 -5.90 14.54
N TYR A 248 -3.87 -4.85 14.11
CA TYR A 248 -2.41 -4.85 14.10
C TYR A 248 -1.82 -4.95 15.50
N VAL A 249 -2.34 -4.20 16.48
CA VAL A 249 -1.86 -4.26 17.86
C VAL A 249 -2.01 -5.68 18.41
N ILE A 250 -3.15 -6.33 18.17
CA ILE A 250 -3.40 -7.70 18.62
C ILE A 250 -2.42 -8.67 17.95
N VAL A 251 -2.25 -8.60 16.63
CA VAL A 251 -1.32 -9.48 15.91
C VAL A 251 0.13 -9.28 16.35
N VAL A 252 0.58 -8.04 16.53
CA VAL A 252 1.95 -7.74 16.96
C VAL A 252 2.19 -8.24 18.38
N LEU A 253 1.24 -8.03 19.31
CA LEU A 253 1.34 -8.55 20.67
C LEU A 253 1.36 -10.08 20.69
N MET A 254 0.51 -10.75 19.89
CA MET A 254 0.52 -12.21 19.80
C MET A 254 1.83 -12.74 19.22
N VAL A 255 2.36 -12.10 18.16
CA VAL A 255 3.66 -12.48 17.60
C VAL A 255 4.75 -12.32 18.63
N GLY A 256 4.83 -11.18 19.32
CA GLY A 256 5.83 -10.95 20.37
C GLY A 256 5.69 -11.94 21.53
N ALA A 257 4.45 -12.27 21.94
CA ALA A 257 4.21 -13.25 22.98
C ALA A 257 4.72 -14.64 22.60
N LEU A 258 4.64 -15.02 21.32
CA LEU A 258 4.96 -16.38 20.82
C LEU A 258 6.35 -16.52 20.20
N SER A 259 7.06 -15.41 19.95
CA SER A 259 8.36 -15.41 19.28
C SER A 259 9.56 -15.47 20.23
N GLY A 260 9.29 -15.33 21.53
CA GLY A 260 10.32 -15.29 22.56
C GLY A 260 10.88 -16.63 22.94
#